data_AF-A0A674EIA7-F1
#
_entry.id   AF-A0A674EIA7-F1
#
_cell.length_a   1.000
_cell.length_b   1.000
_cell.length_c   1.000
_cell.angle_alpha   90.00
_cell.angle_beta   90.00
_cell.angle_gamma   90.00
#
_symmetry.space_group_name_H-M   'P 1'
#
loop_
_entity.id
_entity.type
_entity.pdbx_description
1 polymer ?
#
loop_
_entity_poly.entity_id
_entity_poly.type
_entity_poly.pdbx_seq_one_letter_code
_entity_poly.pdbx_strand_id
1 'polypeptide(L)'
;SHLSSLQYLSPSPAIIEEYLHLNDMKEALQCVAELNSAPLLFVFVRNGLEDTLERSAIARERMGLLLHQLLKAGTLPTTQYYKGLQEILEVAEDMAIDIPHIWQYLAELITPMLHDGGIPMGQLFREISKPLVPLGKAGLLLVQILNLLCKGMTHKKVGGLWTEAGLNWRDFLPEDEDVNKFVTEQKIEFTLGEESDETNQKKPMSGEELSKHLDRLIQDKANNQRIRDWVEANLDQQQAAANQFVRALMTSICQSAVICENPYKVDVEQITQRAKLLQRYLSDEHRELQALYALQALMVHMEQPANLLRMFFDALYDEDVIKEEAFYRWESSKDPAEQTGKGVALKSVTAFFTWLREAEEESDKD
;
A
#
# COMPACT_ATOMS: atom_id res chain seq x y z
N SER A 1 7.40 -31.53 35.43
CA SER A 1 6.10 -31.67 36.13
C SER A 1 5.52 -30.35 36.67
N HIS A 2 6.03 -29.17 36.28
CA HIS A 2 5.34 -27.87 36.49
C HIS A 2 4.96 -27.17 35.17
N LEU A 3 5.64 -27.47 34.06
CA LEU A 3 5.32 -26.96 32.72
C LEU A 3 4.08 -27.62 32.10
N SER A 4 3.85 -28.92 32.31
CA SER A 4 2.65 -29.61 31.80
C SER A 4 1.37 -29.20 32.53
N SER A 5 1.48 -28.60 33.72
CA SER A 5 0.34 -28.13 34.50
C SER A 5 -0.22 -26.81 33.97
N LEU A 6 0.62 -25.99 33.32
CA LEU A 6 0.23 -24.67 32.77
C LEU A 6 -0.50 -24.78 31.43
N GLN A 7 -0.29 -25.88 30.69
CA GLN A 7 -0.95 -26.14 29.40
C GLN A 7 -2.47 -26.33 29.53
N TYR A 8 -2.95 -26.75 30.71
CA TYR A 8 -4.37 -27.00 31.01
C TYR A 8 -5.08 -25.86 31.76
N LEU A 9 -4.38 -24.76 32.07
CA LEU A 9 -4.92 -23.67 32.91
C LEU A 9 -5.24 -22.39 32.13
N SER A 10 -5.01 -22.34 30.81
CA SER A 10 -5.28 -21.15 30.01
C SER A 10 -6.43 -21.38 29.04
N PRO A 11 -7.51 -20.57 29.06
CA PRO A 11 -8.58 -20.61 28.05
C PRO A 11 -8.14 -20.15 26.64
N SER A 12 -6.83 -20.04 26.38
CA SER A 12 -6.25 -19.61 25.10
C SER A 12 -6.77 -20.38 23.89
N PRO A 13 -6.83 -21.74 23.89
CA PRO A 13 -7.18 -22.48 22.68
C PRO A 13 -8.62 -22.20 22.21
N ALA A 14 -9.57 -22.03 23.13
CA ALA A 14 -10.95 -21.73 22.79
C ALA A 14 -11.09 -20.34 22.14
N ILE A 15 -10.44 -19.33 22.73
CA ILE A 15 -10.46 -17.95 22.19
C ILE A 15 -9.83 -17.91 20.80
N ILE A 16 -8.71 -18.61 20.60
CA ILE A 16 -8.03 -18.67 19.30
C ILE A 16 -8.91 -19.34 18.25
N GLU A 17 -9.51 -20.51 18.55
CA GLU A 17 -10.40 -21.20 17.61
C GLU A 17 -11.63 -20.37 17.25
N GLU A 18 -12.29 -19.78 18.24
CA GLU A 18 -13.46 -18.92 18.02
C GLU A 18 -13.10 -17.71 17.15
N TYR A 19 -11.98 -17.06 17.44
CA TYR A 19 -11.50 -15.94 16.63
C TYR A 19 -11.16 -16.37 15.20
N LEU A 20 -10.45 -17.49 15.01
CA LEU A 20 -10.12 -17.97 13.68
C LEU A 20 -11.36 -18.37 12.87
N HIS A 21 -12.42 -18.83 13.53
CA HIS A 21 -13.68 -19.20 12.89
C HIS A 21 -14.58 -17.99 12.58
N LEU A 22 -14.82 -17.14 13.58
CA LEU A 22 -15.79 -16.03 13.51
C LEU A 22 -15.16 -14.72 12.98
N ASN A 23 -13.84 -14.58 13.07
CA ASN A 23 -13.10 -13.37 12.73
C ASN A 23 -13.58 -12.12 13.48
N ASP A 24 -14.11 -12.30 14.70
CA ASP A 24 -14.54 -11.19 15.55
C ASP A 24 -13.36 -10.69 16.41
N MET A 25 -12.70 -9.64 15.91
CA MET A 25 -11.57 -9.02 16.60
C MET A 25 -11.98 -8.40 17.94
N LYS A 26 -13.19 -7.83 18.06
CA LYS A 26 -13.59 -7.13 19.28
C LYS A 26 -13.82 -8.12 20.41
N GLU A 27 -14.52 -9.21 20.11
CA GLU A 27 -14.77 -10.29 21.06
C GLU A 27 -13.44 -10.92 21.51
N ALA A 28 -12.54 -11.23 20.57
CA ALA A 28 -11.24 -11.81 20.89
C ALA A 28 -10.41 -10.90 21.83
N LEU A 29 -10.38 -9.59 21.57
CA LEU A 29 -9.69 -8.63 22.45
C LEU A 29 -10.31 -8.58 23.85
N GLN A 30 -11.64 -8.62 23.94
CA GLN A 30 -12.35 -8.60 25.21
C GLN A 30 -12.08 -9.88 26.00
N CYS A 31 -12.22 -11.05 25.39
CA CYS A 31 -11.95 -12.35 26.02
C CYS A 31 -10.53 -12.42 26.59
N VAL A 32 -9.52 -11.93 25.86
CA VAL A 32 -8.13 -11.91 26.35
C VAL A 32 -7.94 -10.91 27.49
N ALA A 33 -8.59 -9.75 27.45
CA ALA A 33 -8.55 -8.77 28.53
C ALA A 33 -9.19 -9.32 29.83
N GLU A 34 -10.28 -10.08 29.70
CA GLU A 34 -11.00 -10.71 30.82
C GLU A 34 -10.20 -11.82 31.51
N LEU A 35 -9.17 -12.38 30.86
CA LEU A 35 -8.28 -13.37 31.49
C LEU A 35 -7.57 -12.82 32.72
N ASN A 36 -7.41 -11.49 32.82
CA ASN A 36 -6.76 -10.78 33.93
C ASN A 36 -5.45 -11.44 34.41
N SER A 37 -4.72 -12.06 33.48
CA SER A 37 -3.57 -12.93 33.72
C SER A 37 -2.33 -12.41 33.01
N ALA A 38 -2.05 -11.11 33.16
CA ALA A 38 -0.94 -10.42 32.51
C ALA A 38 0.43 -11.15 32.58
N PRO A 39 0.82 -11.84 33.68
CA PRO A 39 2.10 -12.55 33.75
C PRO A 39 2.19 -13.82 32.88
N LEU A 40 1.06 -14.36 32.42
CA LEU A 40 0.96 -15.64 31.69
C LEU A 40 0.55 -15.45 30.21
N LEU A 41 0.43 -14.21 29.72
CA LEU A 41 0.03 -13.95 28.33
C LEU A 41 1.02 -14.51 27.30
N PHE A 42 2.30 -14.73 27.66
CA PHE A 42 3.25 -15.44 26.80
C PHE A 42 2.76 -16.84 26.41
N VAL A 43 1.98 -17.52 27.26
CA VAL A 43 1.37 -18.83 26.97
C VAL A 43 0.30 -18.70 25.88
N PHE A 44 -0.49 -17.62 25.91
CA PHE A 44 -1.46 -17.31 24.85
C PHE A 44 -0.74 -17.08 23.51
N VAL A 45 0.33 -16.30 23.52
CA VAL A 45 1.15 -16.03 22.33
C VAL A 45 1.72 -17.33 21.77
N ARG A 46 2.42 -18.12 22.60
CA ARG A 46 3.02 -19.39 22.17
C ARG A 46 1.98 -20.34 21.58
N ASN A 47 0.90 -20.62 22.30
CA ASN A 47 -0.12 -21.56 21.84
C ASN A 47 -0.75 -21.07 20.53
N GLY A 48 -1.01 -19.77 20.38
CA GLY A 48 -1.55 -19.23 19.13
C GLY A 48 -0.59 -19.34 17.96
N LEU A 49 0.72 -19.17 18.18
CA LEU A 49 1.73 -19.41 17.15
C LEU A 49 1.79 -20.89 16.78
N GLU A 50 1.87 -21.80 17.76
CA GLU A 50 1.90 -23.26 17.54
C GLU A 50 0.66 -23.76 16.78
N ASP A 51 -0.53 -23.38 17.25
CA ASP A 51 -1.80 -23.84 16.71
C ASP A 51 -2.02 -23.38 15.27
N THR A 52 -1.41 -22.26 14.86
CA THR A 52 -1.64 -21.65 13.54
C THR A 52 -0.49 -21.81 12.55
N LEU A 53 0.71 -22.17 13.02
CA LEU A 53 1.92 -22.24 12.19
C LEU A 53 1.72 -23.07 10.92
N GLU A 54 1.11 -24.25 11.04
CA GLU A 54 0.89 -25.19 9.94
C GLU A 54 -0.51 -25.10 9.30
N ARG A 55 -1.32 -24.12 9.71
CA ARG A 55 -2.65 -23.88 9.09
C ARG A 55 -2.49 -23.13 7.75
N SER A 56 -3.57 -22.49 7.28
CA SER A 56 -3.54 -21.67 6.07
C SER A 56 -2.83 -20.32 6.31
N ALA A 57 -2.35 -19.69 5.23
CA ALA A 57 -1.77 -18.36 5.28
C ALA A 57 -2.73 -17.32 5.90
N ILE A 58 -4.04 -17.45 5.63
CA ILE A 58 -5.09 -16.60 6.21
C ILE A 58 -5.18 -16.79 7.73
N ALA A 59 -5.04 -18.02 8.23
CA ALA A 59 -5.06 -18.27 9.68
C ALA A 59 -3.85 -17.65 10.37
N ARG A 60 -2.65 -17.73 9.76
CA ARG A 60 -1.44 -17.08 10.26
C ARG A 60 -1.55 -15.56 10.25
N GLU A 61 -2.05 -14.99 9.16
CA GLU A 61 -2.29 -13.54 9.06
C GLU A 61 -3.26 -13.06 10.15
N ARG A 62 -4.39 -13.76 10.33
CA ARG A 62 -5.36 -13.45 11.40
C ARG A 62 -4.72 -13.50 12.77
N MET A 63 -3.97 -14.56 13.08
CA MET A 63 -3.31 -14.69 14.38
C MET A 63 -2.29 -13.56 14.61
N GLY A 64 -1.46 -13.24 13.62
CA GLY A 64 -0.52 -12.13 13.72
C GLY A 64 -1.22 -10.78 13.93
N LEU A 65 -2.35 -10.55 13.24
CA LEU A 65 -3.18 -9.36 13.42
C LEU A 65 -3.82 -9.29 14.82
N LEU A 66 -4.31 -10.41 15.37
CA LEU A 66 -4.85 -10.46 16.73
C LEU A 66 -3.78 -10.06 17.76
N LEU A 67 -2.59 -10.65 17.67
CA LEU A 67 -1.48 -10.31 18.56
C LEU A 67 -1.10 -8.83 18.44
N HIS A 68 -1.08 -8.28 17.22
CA HIS A 68 -0.80 -6.86 17.00
C HIS A 68 -1.86 -5.96 17.64
N GLN A 69 -3.15 -6.29 17.49
CA GLN A 69 -4.23 -5.51 18.10
C GLN A 69 -4.20 -5.59 19.63
N LEU A 70 -3.90 -6.76 20.21
CA LEU A 70 -3.71 -6.91 21.65
C LEU A 70 -2.55 -6.04 22.18
N LEU A 71 -1.46 -5.96 21.41
CA LEU A 71 -0.32 -5.10 21.76
C LEU A 71 -0.68 -3.62 21.64
N LYS A 72 -1.33 -3.22 20.53
CA LYS A 72 -1.78 -1.84 20.30
C LYS A 72 -2.79 -1.36 21.35
N ALA A 73 -3.64 -2.25 21.84
CA ALA A 73 -4.59 -1.98 22.92
C ALA A 73 -3.95 -1.94 24.32
N GLY A 74 -2.68 -2.33 24.46
CA GLY A 74 -1.98 -2.42 25.74
C GLY A 74 -2.32 -3.68 26.57
N THR A 75 -3.19 -4.55 26.07
CA THR A 75 -3.57 -5.82 26.73
C THR A 75 -2.42 -6.81 26.73
N LEU A 76 -1.61 -6.85 25.66
CA LEU A 76 -0.43 -7.70 25.53
C LEU A 76 0.86 -6.87 25.66
N PRO A 77 1.57 -6.94 26.80
CA PRO A 77 2.86 -6.31 26.94
C PRO A 77 3.87 -6.91 25.96
N THR A 78 4.73 -6.06 25.38
CA THR A 78 5.78 -6.48 24.44
C THR A 78 6.71 -7.56 25.01
N THR A 79 6.98 -7.54 26.32
CA THR A 79 7.79 -8.56 27.00
C THR A 79 7.14 -9.94 27.00
N GLN A 80 5.81 -10.01 27.08
CA GLN A 80 5.05 -11.26 27.01
C GLN A 80 4.99 -11.78 25.57
N TYR A 81 4.86 -10.88 24.59
CA TYR A 81 4.96 -11.22 23.17
C TYR A 81 6.31 -11.87 22.85
N TYR A 82 7.42 -11.21 23.20
CA TYR A 82 8.76 -11.76 22.94
C TYR A 82 8.98 -13.09 23.64
N LYS A 83 8.55 -13.23 24.89
CA LYS A 83 8.71 -14.49 25.62
C LYS A 83 7.99 -15.65 24.92
N GLY A 84 6.74 -15.45 24.49
CA GLY A 84 5.98 -16.50 23.80
C GLY A 84 6.55 -16.84 22.43
N LEU A 85 7.00 -15.84 21.68
CA LEU A 85 7.65 -16.03 20.38
C LEU A 85 9.02 -16.72 20.51
N GLN A 86 9.81 -16.35 21.51
CA GLN A 86 11.12 -16.93 21.76
C GLN A 86 11.06 -18.45 21.97
N GLU A 87 10.04 -18.95 22.70
CA GLU A 87 9.84 -20.40 22.90
C GLU A 87 9.67 -21.16 21.57
N ILE A 88 9.13 -20.52 20.52
CA ILE A 88 9.02 -21.10 19.17
C ILE A 88 10.31 -20.97 18.38
N LEU A 89 10.96 -19.79 18.43
CA LEU A 89 12.18 -19.53 17.69
C LEU A 89 13.36 -20.40 18.14
N GLU A 90 13.41 -20.78 19.42
CA GLU A 90 14.43 -21.67 19.98
C GLU A 90 14.38 -23.10 19.40
N VAL A 91 13.21 -23.56 18.95
CA VAL A 91 13.02 -24.89 18.36
C VAL A 91 12.75 -24.84 16.84
N ALA A 92 12.78 -23.66 16.23
CA ALA A 92 12.41 -23.47 14.83
C ALA A 92 13.35 -24.20 13.84
N GLU A 93 14.64 -24.35 14.18
CA GLU A 93 15.57 -25.11 13.33
C GLU A 93 15.20 -26.61 13.31
N ASP A 94 14.86 -27.19 14.45
CA ASP A 94 14.42 -28.59 14.52
C ASP A 94 13.09 -28.78 13.78
N MET A 95 12.15 -27.86 13.97
CA MET A 95 10.86 -27.87 13.26
C MET A 95 11.01 -27.73 11.75
N ALA A 96 12.08 -27.09 11.25
CA ALA A 96 12.34 -26.95 9.82
C ALA A 96 12.58 -28.29 9.11
N ILE A 97 12.91 -29.36 9.87
CA ILE A 97 13.06 -30.72 9.36
C ILE A 97 11.70 -31.23 8.82
N ASP A 98 10.63 -30.97 9.56
CA ASP A 98 9.28 -31.42 9.22
C ASP A 98 8.47 -30.36 8.46
N ILE A 99 8.82 -29.08 8.60
CA ILE A 99 8.10 -27.93 8.04
C ILE A 99 9.05 -27.12 7.13
N PRO A 100 9.16 -27.45 5.83
CA PRO A 100 10.13 -26.82 4.92
C PRO A 100 9.97 -25.29 4.79
N HIS A 101 8.76 -24.76 4.98
CA HIS A 101 8.42 -23.35 4.84
C HIS A 101 8.30 -22.61 6.19
N ILE A 102 8.83 -23.17 7.28
CA ILE A 102 8.65 -22.60 8.63
C ILE A 102 9.06 -21.13 8.73
N TRP A 103 10.17 -20.72 8.09
CA TRP A 103 10.62 -19.33 8.14
C TRP A 103 9.64 -18.37 7.47
N GLN A 104 8.99 -18.79 6.38
CA GLN A 104 7.93 -18.02 5.74
C GLN A 104 6.69 -17.97 6.66
N TYR A 105 6.32 -19.07 7.30
CA TYR A 105 5.15 -19.14 8.19
C TYR A 105 5.34 -18.27 9.44
N LEU A 106 6.52 -18.32 10.05
CA LEU A 106 6.90 -17.42 11.15
C LEU A 106 6.87 -15.96 10.68
N ALA A 107 7.39 -15.66 9.49
CA ALA A 107 7.33 -14.30 8.95
C ALA A 107 5.88 -13.81 8.75
N GLU A 108 4.97 -14.67 8.27
CA GLU A 108 3.53 -14.35 8.14
C GLU A 108 2.88 -14.02 9.50
N LEU A 109 3.30 -14.69 10.57
CA LEU A 109 2.84 -14.43 11.95
C LEU A 109 3.45 -13.16 12.58
N ILE A 110 4.70 -12.85 12.24
CA ILE A 110 5.47 -11.76 12.87
C ILE A 110 5.24 -10.42 12.15
N THR A 111 5.11 -10.41 10.82
CA THR A 111 5.04 -9.19 10.00
C THR A 111 3.99 -8.17 10.48
N PRO A 112 2.78 -8.58 10.92
CA PRO A 112 1.78 -7.64 11.46
C PRO A 112 2.26 -6.81 12.65
N MET A 113 3.29 -7.24 13.40
CA MET A 113 3.88 -6.43 14.48
C MET A 113 4.53 -5.14 14.00
N LEU A 114 4.86 -5.03 12.71
CA LEU A 114 5.44 -3.83 12.11
C LEU A 114 4.39 -2.83 11.62
N HIS A 115 3.10 -3.14 11.77
CA HIS A 115 2.02 -2.20 11.46
C HIS A 115 1.98 -1.04 12.46
N ASP A 116 1.24 0.02 12.10
CA ASP A 116 1.06 1.20 12.94
C ASP A 116 0.54 0.87 14.35
N GLY A 117 1.19 1.40 15.38
CA GLY A 117 0.93 1.08 16.79
C GLY A 117 1.54 -0.26 17.25
N GLY A 118 2.37 -0.88 16.42
CA GLY A 118 3.13 -2.08 16.73
C GLY A 118 4.53 -1.79 17.28
N ILE A 119 5.47 -2.70 17.03
CA ILE A 119 6.85 -2.65 17.51
C ILE A 119 7.74 -2.02 16.42
N PRO A 120 8.63 -1.06 16.74
CA PRO A 120 9.59 -0.52 15.79
C PRO A 120 10.49 -1.61 15.17
N MET A 121 10.75 -1.52 13.86
CA MET A 121 11.50 -2.53 13.09
C MET A 121 12.85 -2.88 13.74
N GLY A 122 13.63 -1.86 14.11
CA GLY A 122 14.93 -2.07 14.73
C GLY A 122 14.87 -2.80 16.08
N GLN A 123 13.80 -2.58 16.86
CA GLN A 123 13.60 -3.28 18.12
C GLN A 123 13.16 -4.73 17.87
N LEU A 124 12.17 -4.92 16.99
CA LEU A 124 11.64 -6.24 16.67
C LEU A 124 12.74 -7.16 16.13
N PHE A 125 13.49 -6.71 15.12
CA PHE A 125 14.49 -7.54 14.44
C PHE A 125 15.63 -7.95 15.38
N ARG A 126 16.15 -7.01 16.17
CA ARG A 126 17.20 -7.33 17.15
C ARG A 126 16.74 -8.33 18.20
N GLU A 127 15.49 -8.24 18.68
CA GLU A 127 14.96 -9.16 19.70
C GLU A 127 14.70 -10.56 19.13
N ILE A 128 14.01 -10.68 18.00
CA ILE A 128 13.67 -11.99 17.41
C ILE A 128 14.89 -12.72 16.85
N SER A 129 15.96 -12.00 16.49
CA SER A 129 17.18 -12.62 15.98
C SER A 129 18.07 -13.21 17.08
N LYS A 130 17.91 -12.83 18.36
CA LYS A 130 18.75 -13.33 19.46
C LYS A 130 18.90 -14.87 19.51
N PRO A 131 17.81 -15.67 19.47
CA PRO A 131 17.94 -17.13 19.46
C PRO A 131 18.44 -17.69 18.11
N LEU A 132 18.35 -16.92 17.02
CA LEU A 132 18.61 -17.38 15.67
C LEU A 132 20.02 -17.07 15.15
N VAL A 133 20.68 -16.05 15.71
CA VAL A 133 22.06 -15.67 15.34
C VAL A 133 23.05 -16.82 15.62
N PRO A 134 23.05 -17.47 16.81
CA PRO A 134 23.93 -18.62 17.06
C PRO A 134 23.70 -19.80 16.11
N LEU A 135 22.50 -19.91 15.54
CA LEU A 135 22.12 -20.97 14.59
C LEU A 135 22.41 -20.60 13.12
N GLY A 136 22.84 -19.35 12.86
CA GLY A 136 23.01 -18.84 11.50
C GLY A 136 21.68 -18.72 10.72
N LYS A 137 20.53 -18.68 11.41
CA LYS A 137 19.19 -18.65 10.78
C LYS A 137 18.51 -17.28 10.81
N ALA A 138 19.06 -16.31 11.55
CA ALA A 138 18.46 -14.98 11.67
C ALA A 138 18.23 -14.34 10.29
N GLY A 139 19.21 -14.41 9.40
CA GLY A 139 19.10 -13.92 8.02
C GLY A 139 17.89 -14.48 7.26
N LEU A 140 17.62 -15.78 7.39
CA LEU A 140 16.51 -16.44 6.69
C LEU A 140 15.15 -15.88 7.11
N LEU A 141 14.93 -15.72 8.42
CA LEU A 141 13.67 -15.17 8.92
C LEU A 141 13.49 -13.71 8.50
N LEU A 142 14.51 -12.88 8.65
CA LEU A 142 14.43 -11.46 8.33
C LEU A 142 14.18 -11.22 6.85
N VAL A 143 14.81 -12.00 5.96
CA VAL A 143 14.53 -11.96 4.51
C VAL A 143 13.05 -12.24 4.22
N GLN A 144 12.46 -13.25 4.86
CA GLN A 144 11.04 -13.56 4.66
C GLN A 144 10.13 -12.41 5.13
N ILE A 145 10.43 -11.78 6.26
CA ILE A 145 9.68 -10.62 6.76
C ILE A 145 9.80 -9.44 5.78
N LEU A 146 11.02 -9.11 5.33
CA LEU A 146 11.25 -8.03 4.36
C LEU A 146 10.50 -8.26 3.05
N ASN A 147 10.52 -9.49 2.53
CA ASN A 147 9.79 -9.86 1.33
C ASN A 147 8.27 -9.71 1.50
N LEU A 148 7.73 -10.01 2.68
CA LEU A 148 6.31 -9.79 2.98
C LEU A 148 5.97 -8.30 3.05
N LEU A 149 6.81 -7.48 3.66
CA LEU A 149 6.64 -6.01 3.65
C LEU A 149 6.66 -5.46 2.22
N CYS A 150 7.53 -5.98 1.36
CA CYS A 150 7.60 -5.60 -0.05
C CYS A 150 6.36 -5.98 -0.87
N LYS A 151 5.44 -6.81 -0.34
CA LYS A 151 4.13 -7.04 -0.96
C LYS A 151 3.17 -5.86 -0.71
N GLY A 152 3.36 -5.11 0.36
CA GLY A 152 2.52 -3.96 0.75
C GLY A 152 3.21 -2.58 0.66
N MET A 153 4.53 -2.54 0.44
CA MET A 153 5.36 -1.33 0.37
C MET A 153 6.43 -1.47 -0.71
N THR A 154 7.01 -0.36 -1.18
CA THR A 154 8.12 -0.38 -2.14
C THR A 154 9.43 -0.85 -1.49
N HIS A 155 10.33 -1.47 -2.27
CA HIS A 155 11.67 -1.85 -1.82
C HIS A 155 12.42 -0.66 -1.21
N LYS A 156 12.32 0.53 -1.82
CA LYS A 156 12.90 1.78 -1.30
C LYS A 156 12.35 2.15 0.08
N LYS A 157 11.05 2.01 0.32
CA LYS A 157 10.43 2.31 1.63
C LYS A 157 10.87 1.30 2.68
N VAL A 158 10.88 0.01 2.36
CA VAL A 158 11.34 -1.03 3.29
C VAL A 158 12.83 -0.87 3.59
N GLY A 159 13.65 -0.57 2.58
CA GLY A 159 15.05 -0.21 2.73
C GLY A 159 15.26 1.03 3.59
N GLY A 160 14.45 2.08 3.39
CA GLY A 160 14.43 3.27 4.24
C GLY A 160 14.13 2.94 5.70
N LEU A 161 13.10 2.13 5.98
CA LEU A 161 12.77 1.68 7.34
C LEU A 161 13.93 0.88 7.97
N TRP A 162 14.60 0.03 7.18
CA TRP A 162 15.77 -0.73 7.61
C TRP A 162 16.93 0.19 8.00
N THR A 163 17.27 1.15 7.14
CA THR A 163 18.34 2.13 7.37
C THR A 163 18.02 3.05 8.55
N GLU A 164 16.80 3.59 8.63
CA GLU A 164 16.33 4.43 9.74
C GLU A 164 16.35 3.68 11.08
N ALA A 165 16.10 2.38 11.07
CA ALA A 165 16.21 1.50 12.23
C ALA A 165 17.66 1.22 12.67
N GLY A 166 18.65 1.66 11.89
CA GLY A 166 20.08 1.43 12.14
C GLY A 166 20.44 -0.05 12.13
N LEU A 167 19.83 -0.82 11.23
CA LEU A 167 20.07 -2.26 11.10
C LEU A 167 21.23 -2.54 10.15
N ASN A 168 22.03 -3.55 10.48
CA ASN A 168 23.14 -4.01 9.65
C ASN A 168 23.10 -5.53 9.51
N TRP A 169 23.24 -6.05 8.29
CA TRP A 169 23.24 -7.50 8.06
C TRP A 169 24.35 -8.24 8.81
N ARG A 170 25.47 -7.59 9.12
CA ARG A 170 26.53 -8.18 9.96
C ARG A 170 26.07 -8.55 11.37
N ASP A 171 24.98 -7.93 11.86
CA ASP A 171 24.41 -8.27 13.16
C ASP A 171 23.58 -9.56 13.12
N PHE A 172 23.26 -10.07 11.92
CA PHE A 172 22.29 -11.15 11.70
C PHE A 172 22.84 -12.34 10.88
N LEU A 173 24.03 -12.20 10.31
CA LEU A 173 24.67 -13.22 9.48
C LEU A 173 25.90 -13.81 10.19
N PRO A 174 26.30 -15.04 9.86
CA PRO A 174 27.57 -15.61 10.30
C PRO A 174 28.77 -14.72 9.94
N GLU A 175 29.85 -14.75 10.75
CA GLU A 175 31.02 -13.88 10.56
C GLU A 175 31.74 -14.09 9.21
N ASP A 176 31.63 -15.28 8.64
CA ASP A 176 32.23 -15.68 7.36
C ASP A 176 31.34 -15.42 6.14
N GLU A 177 30.08 -15.00 6.34
CA GLU A 177 29.14 -14.75 5.26
C GLU A 177 29.41 -13.39 4.58
N ASP A 178 29.54 -13.40 3.25
CA ASP A 178 29.66 -12.15 2.48
C ASP A 178 28.29 -11.47 2.38
N VAL A 179 28.14 -10.34 3.06
CA VAL A 179 26.91 -9.55 3.09
C VAL A 179 26.42 -9.17 1.68
N ASN A 180 27.32 -8.73 0.79
CA ASN A 180 26.93 -8.29 -0.55
C ASN A 180 26.42 -9.47 -1.38
N LYS A 181 27.13 -10.60 -1.31
CA LYS A 181 26.70 -11.84 -1.95
C LYS A 181 25.34 -12.29 -1.41
N PHE A 182 25.16 -12.30 -0.09
CA PHE A 182 23.92 -12.70 0.56
C PHE A 182 22.73 -11.83 0.08
N VAL A 183 22.86 -10.50 0.14
CA VAL A 183 21.73 -9.63 -0.24
C VAL A 183 21.38 -9.73 -1.72
N THR A 184 22.37 -9.98 -2.59
CA THR A 184 22.13 -10.18 -4.02
C THR A 184 21.43 -11.52 -4.30
N GLU A 185 21.88 -12.60 -3.66
CA GLU A 185 21.24 -13.92 -3.81
C GLU A 185 19.80 -13.91 -3.28
N GLN A 186 19.56 -13.18 -2.18
CA GLN A 186 18.25 -13.04 -1.56
C GLN A 186 17.37 -11.92 -2.17
N LYS A 187 17.91 -11.13 -3.12
CA LYS A 187 17.23 -10.02 -3.81
C LYS A 187 16.70 -8.92 -2.87
N ILE A 188 17.52 -8.57 -1.87
CA ILE A 188 17.21 -7.57 -0.82
C ILE A 188 18.27 -6.46 -0.78
N GLU A 189 18.89 -6.14 -1.91
CA GLU A 189 19.94 -5.13 -2.06
C GLU A 189 19.49 -3.73 -1.62
N PHE A 190 18.18 -3.47 -1.67
CA PHE A 190 17.56 -2.25 -1.16
C PHE A 190 17.82 -1.98 0.34
N THR A 191 18.31 -2.97 1.09
CA THR A 191 18.70 -2.82 2.51
C THR A 191 20.14 -2.33 2.72
N LEU A 192 20.98 -2.28 1.68
CA LEU A 192 22.36 -1.80 1.79
C LEU A 192 22.48 -0.28 1.90
N GLY A 193 21.38 0.46 1.70
CA GLY A 193 21.35 1.90 1.90
C GLY A 193 22.32 2.63 0.99
N GLU A 194 22.20 2.43 -0.34
CA GLU A 194 22.77 3.26 -1.41
C GLU A 194 22.31 2.66 -2.75
N GLU A 195 21.06 2.92 -3.15
CA GLU A 195 20.76 2.93 -4.58
C GLU A 195 21.13 4.34 -5.07
N SER A 196 22.38 4.53 -5.48
CA SER A 196 22.72 5.58 -6.42
C SER A 196 21.82 5.43 -7.64
N ASP A 197 21.12 6.50 -8.02
CA ASP A 197 20.15 6.64 -9.12
C ASP A 197 20.63 6.20 -10.53
N GLU A 198 21.76 5.50 -10.67
CA GLU A 198 22.42 5.27 -11.96
C GLU A 198 22.11 3.93 -12.63
N THR A 199 21.37 3.00 -12.01
CA THR A 199 20.97 1.72 -12.67
C THR A 199 19.47 1.40 -12.67
N ASN A 200 18.62 2.23 -12.08
CA ASN A 200 17.17 2.07 -12.12
C ASN A 200 16.52 2.80 -13.30
N GLN A 201 16.98 2.55 -14.53
CA GLN A 201 16.10 2.80 -15.69
C GLN A 201 14.95 1.81 -15.63
N LYS A 202 13.89 2.17 -14.91
CA LYS A 202 12.63 1.43 -14.96
C LYS A 202 12.20 1.39 -16.41
N LYS A 203 11.91 0.19 -16.90
CA LYS A 203 11.66 -0.04 -18.33
C LYS A 203 10.61 0.99 -18.82
N PRO A 204 10.90 1.75 -19.89
CA PRO A 204 9.94 2.69 -20.44
C PRO A 204 8.64 1.97 -20.82
N MET A 205 7.56 2.31 -20.12
CA MET A 205 6.21 1.86 -20.45
C MET A 205 5.61 2.79 -21.49
N SER A 206 4.98 2.20 -22.49
CA SER A 206 4.17 2.92 -23.47
C SER A 206 2.88 3.46 -22.84
N GLY A 207 2.24 4.45 -23.47
CA GLY A 207 0.95 4.99 -23.02
C GLY A 207 -0.14 3.91 -22.90
N GLU A 208 -0.17 2.94 -23.82
CA GLU A 208 -1.14 1.84 -23.77
C GLU A 208 -0.92 0.88 -22.59
N GLU A 209 0.34 0.60 -22.26
CA GLU A 209 0.69 -0.23 -21.10
C GLU A 209 0.32 0.48 -19.80
N LEU A 210 0.58 1.79 -19.72
CA LEU A 210 0.18 2.64 -18.59
C LEU A 210 -1.33 2.60 -18.37
N SER A 211 -2.13 2.88 -19.40
CA SER A 211 -3.60 2.84 -19.29
C SER A 211 -4.08 1.46 -18.84
N LYS A 212 -3.58 0.37 -19.44
CA LYS A 212 -3.97 -1.00 -19.04
C LYS A 212 -3.71 -1.30 -17.57
N HIS A 213 -2.59 -0.86 -17.02
CA HIS A 213 -2.27 -1.08 -15.60
C HIS A 213 -3.13 -0.21 -14.68
N LEU A 214 -3.32 1.05 -15.03
CA LEU A 214 -4.16 1.99 -14.27
C LEU A 214 -5.62 1.54 -14.26
N ASP A 215 -6.16 1.10 -15.40
CA ASP A 215 -7.50 0.55 -15.53
C ASP A 215 -7.69 -0.66 -14.62
N ARG A 216 -6.72 -1.59 -14.58
CA ARG A 216 -6.77 -2.75 -13.68
C ARG A 216 -6.77 -2.35 -12.21
N LEU A 217 -5.91 -1.42 -11.81
CA LEU A 217 -5.86 -0.94 -10.42
C LEU A 217 -7.19 -0.30 -9.99
N ILE A 218 -7.80 0.47 -10.88
CA ILE A 218 -9.09 1.12 -10.62
C ILE A 218 -10.22 0.08 -10.55
N GLN A 219 -10.25 -0.89 -11.47
CA GLN A 219 -11.20 -2.02 -11.44
C GLN A 219 -11.08 -2.84 -10.15
N ASP A 220 -9.86 -3.06 -9.66
CA ASP A 220 -9.55 -3.74 -8.39
C ASP A 220 -9.88 -2.88 -7.15
N LYS A 221 -10.52 -1.71 -7.34
CA LYS A 221 -10.86 -0.74 -6.29
C LYS A 221 -9.66 -0.33 -5.44
N ALA A 222 -8.47 -0.24 -6.05
CA ALA A 222 -7.27 0.25 -5.37
C ALA A 222 -7.49 1.67 -4.84
N ASN A 223 -7.13 1.94 -3.59
CA ASN A 223 -7.18 3.30 -3.05
C ASN A 223 -6.04 4.17 -3.61
N ASN A 224 -6.06 5.48 -3.33
CA ASN A 224 -5.06 6.41 -3.86
C ASN A 224 -3.63 6.06 -3.41
N GLN A 225 -3.45 5.52 -2.21
CA GLN A 225 -2.13 5.10 -1.74
C GLN A 225 -1.59 3.95 -2.59
N ARG A 226 -2.39 2.91 -2.85
CA ARG A 226 -1.98 1.76 -3.66
C ARG A 226 -1.65 2.16 -5.10
N ILE A 227 -2.37 3.13 -5.68
CA ILE A 227 -2.02 3.67 -7.01
C ILE A 227 -0.69 4.43 -6.95
N ARG A 228 -0.45 5.25 -5.91
CA ARG A 228 0.84 5.93 -5.70
C ARG A 228 1.98 4.93 -5.54
N ASP A 229 1.80 3.92 -4.71
CA ASP A 229 2.80 2.87 -4.48
C ASP A 229 3.12 2.15 -5.80
N TRP A 230 2.12 1.90 -6.65
CA TRP A 230 2.35 1.32 -7.97
C TRP A 230 3.14 2.26 -8.89
N VAL A 231 2.81 3.54 -8.95
CA VAL A 231 3.56 4.53 -9.75
C VAL A 231 5.01 4.60 -9.26
N GLU A 232 5.23 4.73 -7.95
CA GLU A 232 6.55 4.78 -7.34
C GLU A 232 7.34 3.48 -7.50
N ALA A 233 6.68 2.33 -7.66
CA ALA A 233 7.31 1.05 -7.94
C ALA A 233 7.69 0.90 -9.42
N ASN A 234 6.84 1.37 -10.35
CA ASN A 234 6.95 1.03 -11.77
C ASN A 234 7.47 2.16 -12.66
N LEU A 235 7.39 3.42 -12.20
CA LEU A 235 7.81 4.60 -12.95
C LEU A 235 8.90 5.38 -12.21
N ASP A 236 9.91 5.83 -12.94
CA ASP A 236 10.90 6.79 -12.45
C ASP A 236 10.29 8.20 -12.41
N GLN A 237 11.05 9.15 -11.86
CA GLN A 237 10.58 10.53 -11.70
C GLN A 237 10.29 11.21 -13.05
N GLN A 238 11.04 10.90 -14.11
CA GLN A 238 10.82 11.48 -15.43
C GLN A 238 9.56 10.90 -16.08
N GLN A 239 9.35 9.59 -15.95
CA GLN A 239 8.17 8.90 -16.49
C GLN A 239 6.89 9.30 -15.76
N ALA A 240 6.91 9.41 -14.43
CA ALA A 240 5.79 9.91 -13.64
C ALA A 240 5.52 11.41 -13.93
N ALA A 241 6.55 12.15 -14.30
CA ALA A 241 6.44 13.54 -14.74
C ALA A 241 6.03 13.67 -16.23
N ALA A 242 5.97 12.59 -17.02
CA ALA A 242 5.73 12.68 -18.45
C ALA A 242 4.25 12.91 -18.79
N ASN A 243 3.99 13.68 -19.86
CA ASN A 243 2.63 13.95 -20.34
C ASN A 243 1.85 12.68 -20.64
N GLN A 244 2.51 11.63 -21.14
CA GLN A 244 1.87 10.34 -21.41
C GLN A 244 1.22 9.73 -20.15
N PHE A 245 1.87 9.88 -18.99
CA PHE A 245 1.36 9.31 -17.74
C PHE A 245 0.18 10.13 -17.23
N VAL A 246 0.30 11.46 -17.25
CA VAL A 246 -0.80 12.37 -16.87
C VAL A 246 -2.06 12.07 -17.70
N ARG A 247 -1.90 11.92 -19.02
CA ARG A 247 -3.02 11.60 -19.91
C ARG A 247 -3.63 10.23 -19.62
N ALA A 248 -2.79 9.20 -19.40
CA ALA A 248 -3.26 7.86 -19.06
C ALA A 248 -4.04 7.84 -17.73
N LEU A 249 -3.48 8.45 -16.68
CA LEU A 249 -4.12 8.58 -15.36
C LEU A 249 -5.48 9.28 -15.45
N MET A 250 -5.51 10.43 -16.14
CA MET A 250 -6.74 11.19 -16.32
C MET A 250 -7.82 10.38 -17.06
N THR A 251 -7.42 9.69 -18.14
CA THR A 251 -8.32 8.88 -18.97
C THR A 251 -8.91 7.73 -18.15
N SER A 252 -8.07 6.95 -17.46
CA SER A 252 -8.51 5.80 -16.66
C SER A 252 -9.45 6.20 -15.53
N ILE A 253 -9.16 7.30 -14.82
CA ILE A 253 -10.03 7.81 -13.74
C ILE A 253 -11.37 8.29 -14.32
N CYS A 254 -11.36 9.16 -15.32
CA CYS A 254 -12.60 9.69 -15.88
C CYS A 254 -13.45 8.58 -16.50
N GLN A 255 -12.84 7.62 -17.21
CA GLN A 255 -13.55 6.48 -17.78
C GLN A 255 -14.23 5.63 -16.69
N SER A 256 -13.57 5.41 -15.54
CA SER A 256 -14.17 4.68 -14.42
C SER A 256 -15.32 5.40 -13.72
N ALA A 257 -15.37 6.73 -13.84
CA ALA A 257 -16.42 7.57 -13.29
C ALA A 257 -17.61 7.77 -14.26
N VAL A 258 -17.58 7.20 -15.46
CA VAL A 258 -18.73 7.25 -16.37
C VAL A 258 -19.79 6.24 -15.95
N ILE A 259 -21.00 6.74 -15.72
CA ILE A 259 -22.20 5.91 -15.53
C ILE A 259 -22.91 5.77 -16.88
N CYS A 260 -22.94 4.54 -17.41
CA CYS A 260 -23.56 4.18 -18.69
C CYS A 260 -25.09 4.09 -18.61
N GLU A 261 -25.74 5.18 -18.21
CA GLU A 261 -27.19 5.39 -18.34
C GLU A 261 -27.52 6.16 -19.62
N ASN A 262 -28.80 6.28 -19.98
CA ASN A 262 -29.25 7.17 -21.04
C ASN A 262 -30.09 8.31 -20.44
N PRO A 263 -29.55 9.54 -20.32
CA PRO A 263 -28.21 9.98 -20.77
C PRO A 263 -27.08 9.54 -19.83
N TYR A 264 -25.85 9.54 -20.36
CA TYR A 264 -24.63 9.29 -19.59
C TYR A 264 -24.49 10.30 -18.44
N LYS A 265 -23.89 9.89 -17.33
CA LYS A 265 -23.61 10.75 -16.17
C LYS A 265 -22.18 10.54 -15.65
N VAL A 266 -21.72 11.48 -14.85
CA VAL A 266 -20.48 11.36 -14.06
C VAL A 266 -20.83 10.94 -12.64
N ASP A 267 -20.15 9.92 -12.15
CA ASP A 267 -20.07 9.57 -10.73
C ASP A 267 -19.13 10.55 -10.02
N VAL A 268 -19.70 11.65 -9.51
CA VAL A 268 -18.94 12.74 -8.87
C VAL A 268 -18.19 12.23 -7.62
N GLU A 269 -18.77 11.27 -6.88
CA GLU A 269 -18.13 10.72 -5.69
C GLU A 269 -16.80 10.05 -6.04
N GLN A 270 -16.73 9.35 -7.18
CA GLN A 270 -15.47 8.78 -7.63
C GLN A 270 -14.45 9.84 -8.02
N ILE A 271 -14.86 10.98 -8.59
CA ILE A 271 -13.94 12.08 -8.86
C ILE A 271 -13.40 12.67 -7.54
N THR A 272 -14.27 12.96 -6.58
CA THR A 272 -13.90 13.44 -5.23
C THR A 272 -12.93 12.46 -4.54
N GLN A 273 -13.21 11.15 -4.59
CA GLN A 273 -12.32 10.13 -4.02
C GLN A 273 -10.94 10.12 -4.67
N ARG A 274 -10.82 10.51 -5.95
CA ARG A 274 -9.55 10.56 -6.71
C ARG A 274 -8.91 11.94 -6.77
N ALA A 275 -9.56 13.01 -6.32
CA ALA A 275 -9.09 14.39 -6.41
C ALA A 275 -7.65 14.56 -5.89
N LYS A 276 -7.39 14.10 -4.66
CA LYS A 276 -6.04 14.17 -4.04
C LYS A 276 -4.95 13.40 -4.81
N LEU A 277 -5.33 12.37 -5.58
CA LEU A 277 -4.41 11.65 -6.43
C LEU A 277 -4.10 12.45 -7.69
N LEU A 278 -5.13 13.01 -8.34
CA LEU A 278 -4.97 13.85 -9.53
C LEU A 278 -4.15 15.11 -9.20
N GLN A 279 -4.49 15.85 -8.14
CA GLN A 279 -3.74 17.03 -7.67
C GLN A 279 -2.26 16.74 -7.43
N ARG A 280 -1.90 15.52 -7.00
CA ARG A 280 -0.50 15.13 -6.78
C ARG A 280 0.29 15.06 -8.09
N TYR A 281 -0.33 14.62 -9.17
CA TYR A 281 0.34 14.40 -10.46
C TYR A 281 0.06 15.50 -11.49
N LEU A 282 -0.96 16.34 -11.28
CA LEU A 282 -1.26 17.56 -12.02
C LEU A 282 -0.71 18.76 -11.25
N SER A 283 0.60 18.75 -11.02
CA SER A 283 1.26 19.71 -10.13
C SER A 283 1.40 21.14 -10.69
N ASP A 284 1.11 21.33 -11.97
CA ASP A 284 1.29 22.58 -12.69
C ASP A 284 0.27 22.71 -13.83
N GLU A 285 0.08 23.95 -14.28
CA GLU A 285 -0.88 24.31 -15.33
C GLU A 285 -0.64 23.55 -16.65
N HIS A 286 0.60 23.19 -16.98
CA HIS A 286 0.87 22.41 -18.19
C HIS A 286 0.30 21.00 -18.09
N ARG A 287 0.41 20.36 -16.92
CA ARG A 287 -0.15 19.02 -16.67
C ARG A 287 -1.67 19.05 -16.59
N GLU A 288 -2.24 20.06 -15.96
CA GLU A 288 -3.69 20.28 -15.95
C GLU A 288 -4.22 20.41 -17.40
N LEU A 289 -3.54 21.18 -18.25
CA LEU A 289 -3.88 21.29 -19.67
C LEU A 289 -3.78 19.94 -20.42
N GLN A 290 -2.75 19.13 -20.14
CA GLN A 290 -2.64 17.77 -20.71
C GLN A 290 -3.79 16.86 -20.25
N ALA A 291 -4.23 16.98 -19.01
CA ALA A 291 -5.39 16.25 -18.50
C ALA A 291 -6.68 16.66 -19.23
N LEU A 292 -6.89 17.95 -19.48
CA LEU A 292 -8.04 18.44 -20.27
C LEU A 292 -8.03 17.92 -21.72
N TYR A 293 -6.86 17.81 -22.35
CA TYR A 293 -6.74 17.19 -23.67
C TYR A 293 -7.07 15.69 -23.65
N ALA A 294 -6.62 14.96 -22.61
CA ALA A 294 -6.98 13.56 -22.45
C ALA A 294 -8.49 13.36 -22.27
N LEU A 295 -9.13 14.20 -21.44
CA LEU A 295 -10.57 14.19 -21.24
C LEU A 295 -11.33 14.52 -22.55
N GLN A 296 -10.87 15.51 -23.33
CA GLN A 296 -11.43 15.79 -24.65
C GLN A 296 -11.33 14.57 -25.57
N ALA A 297 -10.17 13.92 -25.64
CA ALA A 297 -9.97 12.72 -26.45
C ALA A 297 -10.89 11.57 -26.02
N LEU A 298 -11.11 11.38 -24.72
CA LEU A 298 -12.08 10.42 -24.19
C LEU A 298 -13.51 10.74 -24.68
N MET A 299 -13.93 12.00 -24.63
CA MET A 299 -15.25 12.41 -25.13
C MET A 299 -15.40 12.13 -26.62
N VAL A 300 -14.35 12.36 -27.42
CA VAL A 300 -14.35 12.03 -28.86
C VAL A 300 -14.52 10.53 -29.07
N HIS A 301 -13.79 9.71 -28.31
CA HIS A 301 -13.89 8.25 -28.38
C HIS A 301 -15.30 7.74 -28.00
N MET A 302 -16.00 8.45 -27.11
CA MET A 302 -17.38 8.17 -26.71
C MET A 302 -18.44 8.77 -27.63
N GLU A 303 -18.06 9.30 -28.80
CA GLU A 303 -18.96 9.96 -29.74
C GLU A 303 -19.65 11.23 -29.18
N GLN A 304 -18.99 11.90 -28.24
CA GLN A 304 -19.35 13.22 -27.70
C GLN A 304 -20.74 13.27 -27.07
N PRO A 305 -21.00 12.48 -26.02
CA PRO A 305 -22.30 12.44 -25.35
C PRO A 305 -22.67 13.82 -24.78
N ALA A 306 -23.95 14.17 -24.89
CA ALA A 306 -24.47 15.46 -24.43
C ALA A 306 -24.20 15.67 -22.93
N ASN A 307 -23.78 16.87 -22.56
CA ASN A 307 -23.52 17.34 -21.19
C ASN A 307 -22.44 16.60 -20.39
N LEU A 308 -21.90 15.47 -20.85
CA LEU A 308 -20.94 14.69 -20.05
C LEU A 308 -19.63 15.45 -19.80
N LEU A 309 -19.07 16.10 -20.83
CA LEU A 309 -17.85 16.91 -20.68
C LEU A 309 -18.06 18.06 -19.68
N ARG A 310 -19.23 18.69 -19.71
CA ARG A 310 -19.60 19.77 -18.79
C ARG A 310 -19.60 19.27 -17.35
N MET A 311 -20.22 18.11 -17.08
CA MET A 311 -20.24 17.52 -15.75
C MET A 311 -18.84 17.20 -15.22
N PHE A 312 -17.92 16.73 -16.08
CA PHE A 312 -16.53 16.56 -15.67
C PHE A 312 -15.83 17.89 -15.37
N PHE A 313 -16.05 18.93 -16.17
CA PHE A 313 -15.47 20.25 -15.92
C PHE A 313 -15.92 20.82 -14.58
N ASP A 314 -17.21 20.75 -14.27
CA ASP A 314 -17.76 21.17 -12.97
C ASP A 314 -17.08 20.38 -11.83
N ALA A 315 -17.07 19.05 -11.90
CA ALA A 315 -16.48 18.22 -10.83
C ALA A 315 -14.97 18.41 -10.64
N LEU A 316 -14.22 18.64 -11.71
CA LEU A 316 -12.76 18.85 -11.64
C LEU A 316 -12.40 20.24 -11.14
N TYR A 317 -13.24 21.24 -11.43
CA TYR A 317 -13.10 22.60 -10.91
C TYR A 317 -13.44 22.63 -9.42
N ASP A 318 -14.59 22.08 -9.02
CA ASP A 318 -15.07 22.07 -7.63
C ASP A 318 -14.11 21.35 -6.66
N GLU A 319 -13.39 20.35 -7.15
CA GLU A 319 -12.41 19.57 -6.38
C GLU A 319 -10.98 20.13 -6.47
N ASP A 320 -10.78 21.36 -6.99
CA ASP A 320 -9.46 22.00 -7.17
C ASP A 320 -8.46 21.12 -7.93
N VAL A 321 -8.94 20.30 -8.89
CA VAL A 321 -8.06 19.42 -9.69
C VAL A 321 -7.52 20.18 -10.91
N ILE A 322 -8.35 21.01 -11.52
CA ILE A 322 -8.00 21.85 -12.66
C ILE A 322 -8.36 23.29 -12.32
N LYS A 323 -7.39 24.19 -12.46
CA LYS A 323 -7.57 25.60 -12.18
C LYS A 323 -8.13 26.35 -13.39
N GLU A 324 -8.68 27.50 -13.10
CA GLU A 324 -9.27 28.42 -14.07
C GLU A 324 -8.34 28.71 -15.26
N GLU A 325 -7.06 28.97 -15.00
CA GLU A 325 -6.09 29.29 -16.04
C GLU A 325 -5.89 28.13 -17.02
N ALA A 326 -5.88 26.89 -16.52
CA ALA A 326 -5.78 25.70 -17.38
C ALA A 326 -7.01 25.53 -18.28
N PHE A 327 -8.21 25.85 -17.77
CA PHE A 327 -9.43 25.86 -18.58
C PHE A 327 -9.35 26.91 -19.71
N TYR A 328 -8.94 28.14 -19.42
CA TYR A 328 -8.78 29.17 -20.46
C TYR A 328 -7.69 28.85 -21.47
N ARG A 329 -6.58 28.25 -21.02
CA ARG A 329 -5.53 27.76 -21.93
C ARG A 329 -6.02 26.63 -22.82
N TRP A 330 -6.82 25.73 -22.28
CA TRP A 330 -7.48 24.70 -23.09
C TRP A 330 -8.42 25.34 -24.10
N GLU A 331 -9.29 26.27 -23.69
CA GLU A 331 -10.26 26.95 -24.55
C GLU A 331 -9.59 27.65 -25.74
N SER A 332 -8.54 28.42 -25.48
CA SER A 332 -7.79 29.21 -26.46
C SER A 332 -6.76 28.41 -27.26
N SER A 333 -6.55 27.13 -26.93
CA SER A 333 -5.52 26.30 -27.56
C SER A 333 -5.73 26.11 -29.06
N LYS A 334 -4.66 26.35 -29.81
CA LYS A 334 -4.57 26.14 -31.27
C LYS A 334 -3.59 25.03 -31.63
N ASP A 335 -3.23 24.17 -30.68
CA ASP A 335 -2.33 23.05 -30.93
C ASP A 335 -2.94 22.14 -32.02
N PRO A 336 -2.28 21.94 -33.18
CA PRO A 336 -2.81 21.11 -34.26
C PRO A 336 -3.10 19.67 -33.84
N ALA A 337 -2.37 19.12 -32.86
CA ALA A 337 -2.55 17.74 -32.40
C ALA A 337 -3.85 17.57 -31.58
N GLU A 338 -4.38 18.64 -31.02
CA GLU A 338 -5.51 18.61 -30.06
C GLU A 338 -6.80 19.20 -30.65
N GLN A 339 -6.87 19.41 -31.98
CA GLN A 339 -8.05 19.97 -32.64
C GLN A 339 -9.17 18.95 -32.88
N THR A 340 -8.89 17.66 -32.83
CA THR A 340 -9.89 16.60 -33.06
C THR A 340 -11.01 16.70 -32.03
N GLY A 341 -12.25 16.89 -32.50
CA GLY A 341 -13.43 17.04 -31.66
C GLY A 341 -13.53 18.34 -30.85
N LYS A 342 -12.50 19.20 -30.91
CA LYS A 342 -12.40 20.45 -30.12
C LYS A 342 -13.61 21.37 -30.29
N GLY A 343 -14.07 21.56 -31.52
CA GLY A 343 -15.20 22.46 -31.80
C GLY A 343 -16.52 22.02 -31.15
N VAL A 344 -16.79 20.72 -31.08
CA VAL A 344 -17.99 20.20 -30.41
C VAL A 344 -17.80 20.23 -28.89
N ALA A 345 -16.60 19.90 -28.40
CA ALA A 345 -16.26 20.02 -26.99
C ALA A 345 -16.45 21.46 -26.48
N LEU A 346 -15.94 22.46 -27.20
CA LEU A 346 -16.13 23.89 -26.87
C LEU A 346 -17.62 24.26 -26.79
N LYS A 347 -18.42 23.80 -27.76
CA LYS A 347 -19.86 24.07 -27.76
C LYS A 347 -20.54 23.48 -26.53
N SER A 348 -20.19 22.27 -26.10
CA SER A 348 -20.84 21.61 -24.96
C SER A 348 -20.51 22.24 -23.61
N VAL A 349 -19.39 22.95 -23.49
CA VAL A 349 -18.97 23.64 -22.24
C VAL A 349 -19.10 25.16 -22.29
N THR A 350 -19.75 25.73 -23.31
CA THR A 350 -19.93 27.19 -23.45
C THR A 350 -20.47 27.82 -22.17
N ALA A 351 -21.51 27.21 -21.57
CA ALA A 351 -22.12 27.71 -20.34
C ALA A 351 -21.20 27.64 -19.12
N PHE A 352 -20.19 26.75 -19.10
CA PHE A 352 -19.19 26.70 -18.03
C PHE A 352 -18.29 27.93 -18.11
N PHE A 353 -17.79 28.25 -19.31
CA PHE A 353 -16.92 29.40 -19.51
C PHE A 353 -17.64 30.75 -19.40
N THR A 354 -18.95 30.81 -19.68
CA THR A 354 -19.75 32.00 -19.36
C THR A 354 -19.77 32.24 -17.85
N TRP A 355 -20.10 31.20 -17.08
CA TRP A 355 -20.12 31.29 -15.62
C TRP A 355 -18.74 31.61 -15.02
N LEU A 356 -17.67 30.98 -15.52
CA LEU A 356 -16.31 31.17 -15.00
C LEU A 356 -15.88 32.65 -15.10
N ARG A 357 -16.12 33.30 -16.25
CA ARG A 357 -15.82 34.73 -16.44
C ARG A 357 -16.71 35.66 -15.60
N GLU A 358 -17.98 35.30 -15.41
CA GLU A 358 -18.89 36.08 -14.55
C GLU A 358 -18.44 36.06 -13.08
N ALA A 359 -17.96 34.92 -12.60
CA ALA A 359 -17.41 34.77 -11.25
C ALA A 359 -16.11 35.57 -11.06
N GLU A 360 -15.21 35.56 -12.05
CA GLU A 360 -13.97 36.35 -12.05
C GLU A 360 -14.28 37.86 -11.91
N GLU A 361 -15.20 38.38 -12.74
CA GLU A 361 -15.61 39.79 -12.73
C GLU A 361 -16.30 40.24 -11.43
N GLU A 362 -16.89 39.33 -10.65
CA GLU A 362 -17.45 39.62 -9.33
C GLU A 362 -16.36 39.64 -8.24
N SER A 363 -15.38 38.74 -8.31
CA SER A 363 -14.27 38.68 -7.36
C SER A 363 -13.31 39.88 -7.42
N ASP A 364 -13.12 40.47 -8.60
CA ASP A 364 -12.28 41.67 -8.81
C ASP A 364 -12.93 42.97 -8.31
N LYS A 365 -14.22 42.93 -7.93
CA LYS A 365 -14.99 44.09 -7.45
C LYS A 365 -15.07 44.19 -5.92
N ASP A 366 -14.66 43.15 -5.20
CA ASP A 366 -14.54 43.10 -3.72
C ASP A 366 -13.09 43.31 -3.27
#